data_AF-A0A5J4KI18-F1
#
_entry.id   AF-A0A5J4KI18-F1
#
_cell.length_a   1.000
_cell.length_b   1.000
_cell.length_c   1.000
_cell.angle_alpha   90.00
_cell.angle_beta   90.00
_cell.angle_gamma   90.00
#
_symmetry.space_group_name_H-M   'P 1'
#
loop_
_entity.id
_entity.type
_entity.pdbx_description
1 polymer ?
#
loop_
_entity_poly.entity_id
_entity_poly.type
_entity_poly.pdbx_seq_one_letter_code
_entity_poly.pdbx_strand_id
1 'polypeptide(L)'
;MEENNQGKICAQCHHEKLRATHFYRTKNGKDGYMKMCKDCYNANKEETARRSRLEMEHRQQEREKQQQDLEAQRLRREEREQQIELRRQEQAAWLTEQPARKCIACHQIKDAADFGYSELIPDPRGNWGPRLHQRCKTCHKKYQDKNLIPCVLCSQAIKSPMGYFDGYRLDGGGTRIFLCCKDCEENFYALPMHKIQFYIRARVNLLFPYPQVVYAEVDPLTHQIRYIGRTGHAKRRHSEHKRNIHQVQPLLRHFDHETEEYTDMPWTSRANWMFELKQQGKEPLQRILLDLPTPAYIIEYEQRYILHSIQQGWPILNHEAVLTSLSQKVKSASIDFLQASFDDLINDGWFSKRGIEAFIRERYPTNKL
;
A
#
# COMPACT_ATOMS: atom_id res chain seq x y z
N MET A 1 -16.31 -29.42 -82.74
CA MET A 1 -15.06 -29.48 -81.94
C MET A 1 -14.36 -28.12 -81.82
N GLU A 2 -14.89 -27.04 -82.41
CA GLU A 2 -14.23 -25.72 -82.43
C GLU A 2 -14.47 -24.84 -81.18
N GLU A 3 -15.45 -25.18 -80.32
CA GLU A 3 -15.73 -24.39 -79.09
C GLU A 3 -14.64 -24.45 -78.01
N ASN A 4 -13.68 -25.38 -78.11
CA ASN A 4 -12.62 -25.54 -77.10
C ASN A 4 -11.48 -24.51 -77.20
N ASN A 5 -11.45 -23.69 -78.26
CA ASN A 5 -10.41 -22.66 -78.46
C ASN A 5 -10.83 -21.25 -78.04
N GLN A 6 -12.01 -21.07 -77.42
CA GLN A 6 -12.41 -19.75 -76.92
C GLN A 6 -11.49 -19.30 -75.77
N GLY A 7 -11.03 -18.05 -75.83
CA GLY A 7 -10.29 -17.39 -74.75
C GLY A 7 -11.16 -17.16 -73.51
N LYS A 8 -10.51 -17.11 -72.34
CA LYS A 8 -11.12 -16.70 -71.07
C LYS A 8 -10.11 -15.89 -70.27
N ILE A 9 -10.57 -14.76 -69.73
CA ILE A 9 -9.77 -13.88 -68.88
C ILE A 9 -9.76 -14.45 -67.46
N CYS A 10 -8.56 -14.66 -66.90
CA CYS A 10 -8.39 -15.09 -65.52
C CYS A 10 -8.78 -13.96 -64.56
N ALA A 11 -9.63 -14.23 -63.57
CA ALA A 11 -10.10 -13.21 -62.62
C ALA A 11 -9.02 -12.66 -61.67
N GLN A 12 -7.85 -13.31 -61.55
CA GLN A 12 -6.80 -12.92 -60.61
C GLN A 12 -5.57 -12.29 -61.29
N CYS A 13 -5.12 -12.84 -62.42
CA CYS A 13 -4.00 -12.25 -63.16
C CYS A 13 -4.45 -11.40 -64.35
N HIS A 14 -5.76 -11.37 -64.67
CA HIS A 14 -6.34 -10.60 -65.77
C HIS A 14 -5.82 -10.89 -67.19
N HIS A 15 -5.08 -11.99 -67.39
CA HIS A 15 -4.62 -12.41 -68.72
C HIS A 15 -5.66 -13.33 -69.39
N GLU A 16 -5.85 -13.17 -70.70
CA GLU A 16 -6.65 -14.07 -71.52
C GLU A 16 -5.86 -15.34 -71.86
N LYS A 17 -6.43 -16.51 -71.57
CA LYS A 17 -5.82 -17.82 -71.84
C LYS A 17 -6.83 -18.79 -72.46
N LEU A 18 -6.35 -19.80 -73.17
CA LEU A 18 -7.20 -20.84 -73.74
C LEU A 18 -7.92 -21.64 -72.63
N ARG A 19 -9.25 -21.73 -72.73
CA ARG A 19 -10.10 -22.38 -71.70
C ARG A 19 -9.71 -23.83 -71.44
N ALA A 20 -9.58 -24.63 -72.50
CA ALA A 20 -9.38 -26.07 -72.40
C ALA A 20 -8.05 -26.45 -71.71
N THR A 21 -6.99 -25.66 -71.94
CA THR A 21 -5.64 -25.98 -71.42
C THR A 21 -5.36 -25.32 -70.08
N HIS A 22 -5.80 -24.07 -69.86
CA HIS A 22 -5.37 -23.27 -68.71
C HIS A 22 -6.41 -23.11 -67.59
N PHE A 23 -7.60 -23.72 -67.67
CA PHE A 23 -8.60 -23.66 -66.60
C PHE A 23 -9.08 -25.06 -66.18
N TYR A 24 -9.36 -25.27 -64.89
CA TYR A 24 -10.00 -26.50 -64.41
C TYR A 24 -11.50 -26.48 -64.71
N ARG A 25 -12.08 -27.65 -65.04
CA ARG A 25 -13.52 -27.81 -65.22
C ARG A 25 -14.24 -27.83 -63.87
N THR A 26 -15.39 -27.18 -63.78
CA THR A 26 -16.23 -27.16 -62.58
C THR A 26 -17.71 -27.12 -62.96
N LYS A 27 -18.53 -27.84 -62.21
CA LYS A 27 -20.00 -27.89 -62.41
C LYS A 27 -20.70 -26.58 -62.04
N ASN A 28 -20.04 -25.71 -61.28
CA ASN A 28 -20.63 -24.48 -60.74
C ASN A 28 -20.31 -23.23 -61.57
N GLY A 29 -19.46 -23.34 -62.61
CA GLY A 29 -19.14 -22.23 -63.51
C GLY A 29 -20.18 -22.13 -64.62
N LYS A 30 -20.66 -20.92 -64.94
CA LYS A 30 -21.62 -20.70 -66.04
C LYS A 30 -21.14 -21.23 -67.39
N ASP A 31 -19.83 -21.26 -67.61
CA ASP A 31 -19.17 -21.78 -68.81
C ASP A 31 -18.50 -23.15 -68.59
N GLY A 32 -18.75 -23.80 -67.45
CA GLY A 32 -18.15 -25.10 -67.09
C GLY A 32 -16.68 -25.05 -66.63
N TYR A 33 -16.08 -23.86 -66.48
CA TYR A 33 -14.68 -23.68 -66.07
C TYR A 33 -14.55 -22.74 -64.86
N MET A 34 -13.49 -22.92 -64.06
CA MET A 34 -13.21 -22.05 -62.91
C MET A 34 -12.95 -20.59 -63.35
N LYS A 35 -13.15 -19.64 -62.43
CA LYS A 35 -12.90 -18.20 -62.69
C LYS A 35 -11.41 -17.84 -62.74
N MET A 36 -10.54 -18.69 -62.18
CA MET A 36 -9.09 -18.51 -62.13
C MET A 36 -8.37 -19.59 -62.96
N CYS A 37 -7.27 -19.22 -63.61
CA CYS A 37 -6.45 -20.16 -64.37
C CYS A 37 -5.72 -21.15 -63.44
N LYS A 38 -5.29 -22.30 -63.98
CA LYS A 38 -4.61 -23.38 -63.25
C LYS A 38 -3.39 -22.88 -62.47
N ASP A 39 -2.61 -21.98 -63.06
CA ASP A 39 -1.41 -21.41 -62.41
C ASP A 39 -1.78 -20.60 -61.16
N CYS A 40 -2.76 -19.69 -61.27
CA CYS A 40 -3.27 -18.92 -60.13
C CYS A 40 -3.93 -19.81 -59.08
N TYR A 41 -4.65 -20.85 -59.50
CA TYR A 41 -5.25 -21.82 -58.59
C TYR A 41 -4.19 -22.58 -57.79
N ASN A 42 -3.14 -23.08 -58.46
CA ASN A 42 -2.04 -23.79 -57.82
C ASN A 42 -1.26 -22.88 -56.87
N ALA A 43 -0.96 -21.63 -57.27
CA ALA A 43 -0.33 -20.64 -56.41
C ALA A 43 -1.17 -20.34 -55.15
N ASN A 44 -2.49 -20.16 -55.29
CA ASN A 44 -3.38 -19.97 -54.14
C ASN A 44 -3.46 -21.21 -53.24
N LYS A 45 -3.46 -22.40 -53.83
CA LYS A 45 -3.46 -23.67 -53.08
C LYS A 45 -2.18 -23.83 -52.27
N GLU A 46 -1.02 -23.54 -52.87
CA GLU A 46 0.27 -23.57 -52.20
C GLU A 46 0.36 -22.52 -51.09
N GLU A 47 -0.11 -21.29 -51.34
CA GLU A 47 -0.15 -20.22 -50.33
C GLU A 47 -1.08 -20.57 -49.16
N THR A 48 -2.25 -21.16 -49.44
CA THR A 48 -3.18 -21.63 -48.40
C THR A 48 -2.55 -22.75 -47.57
N ALA A 49 -1.88 -23.70 -48.22
CA ALA A 49 -1.15 -24.77 -47.53
C ALA A 49 0.04 -24.23 -46.72
N ARG A 50 0.73 -23.18 -47.20
CA ARG A 50 1.79 -22.48 -46.45
C ARG A 50 1.23 -21.81 -45.20
N ARG A 51 0.14 -21.03 -45.33
CA ARG A 51 -0.52 -20.37 -44.19
C ARG A 51 -1.02 -21.38 -43.15
N SER A 52 -1.67 -22.46 -43.59
CA SER A 52 -2.14 -23.50 -42.68
C SER A 52 -0.99 -24.18 -41.93
N ARG A 53 0.16 -24.42 -42.58
CA ARG A 53 1.37 -24.93 -41.91
C ARG A 53 1.90 -23.95 -40.86
N LEU A 54 2.02 -22.67 -41.21
CA LEU A 54 2.47 -21.62 -40.28
C LEU A 54 1.53 -21.47 -39.07
N GLU A 55 0.21 -21.54 -39.29
CA GLU A 55 -0.78 -21.50 -38.20
C GLU A 55 -0.72 -22.73 -37.29
N MET A 56 -0.43 -23.91 -37.84
CA MET A 56 -0.23 -25.12 -37.03
C MET A 56 1.05 -25.04 -36.21
N GLU A 57 2.14 -24.55 -36.81
CA GLU A 57 3.42 -24.32 -36.14
C GLU A 57 3.28 -23.28 -35.01
N HIS A 58 2.62 -22.16 -35.27
CA HIS A 58 2.33 -21.14 -34.25
C HIS A 58 1.51 -21.72 -33.08
N ARG A 59 0.43 -22.47 -33.37
CA ARG A 59 -0.37 -23.13 -32.33
C ARG A 59 0.41 -24.19 -31.57
N GLN A 60 1.36 -24.85 -32.20
CA GLN A 60 2.25 -25.78 -31.51
C GLN A 60 3.19 -25.04 -30.56
N GLN A 61 3.83 -23.97 -31.02
CA GLN A 61 4.71 -23.13 -30.19
C GLN A 61 3.95 -22.50 -29.00
N GLU A 62 2.72 -22.04 -29.20
CA GLU A 62 1.88 -21.52 -28.11
C GLU A 62 1.56 -22.58 -27.06
N ARG A 63 1.24 -23.82 -27.48
CA ARG A 63 0.99 -24.92 -26.55
C ARG A 63 2.24 -25.33 -25.78
N GLU A 64 3.38 -25.42 -26.45
CA GLU A 64 4.67 -25.71 -25.81
C GLU A 64 5.03 -24.62 -24.79
N LYS A 65 4.87 -23.34 -25.13
CA LYS A 65 5.07 -22.22 -24.21
C LYS A 65 4.11 -22.28 -23.01
N GLN A 66 2.83 -22.53 -23.24
CA GLN A 66 1.84 -22.65 -22.16
C GLN A 66 2.18 -23.83 -21.23
N GLN A 67 2.66 -24.94 -21.76
CA GLN A 67 3.08 -26.10 -20.98
C GLN A 67 4.34 -25.78 -20.14
N GLN A 68 5.31 -25.09 -20.73
CA GLN A 68 6.50 -24.60 -20.01
C GLN A 68 6.13 -23.63 -18.88
N ASP A 69 5.21 -22.69 -19.13
CA ASP A 69 4.74 -21.74 -18.12
C ASP A 69 4.03 -22.44 -16.95
N LEU A 70 3.21 -23.45 -17.22
CA LEU A 70 2.53 -24.25 -16.20
C LEU A 70 3.52 -25.08 -15.38
N GLU A 71 4.53 -25.67 -16.01
CA GLU A 71 5.59 -26.41 -15.31
C GLU A 71 6.44 -25.49 -14.43
N ALA A 72 6.81 -24.31 -14.95
CA ALA A 72 7.51 -23.29 -14.16
C ALA A 72 6.68 -22.76 -12.98
N GLN A 73 5.35 -22.69 -13.11
CA GLN A 73 4.47 -22.35 -11.98
C GLN A 73 4.41 -23.49 -10.95
N ARG A 74 4.36 -24.75 -11.39
CA ARG A 74 4.37 -25.92 -10.51
C ARG A 74 5.67 -25.98 -9.69
N LEU A 75 6.82 -25.85 -10.34
CA LEU A 75 8.13 -25.85 -9.67
C LEU A 75 8.25 -24.71 -8.65
N ARG A 76 7.82 -23.49 -9.00
CA ARG A 76 7.80 -22.35 -8.07
C ARG A 76 6.90 -22.60 -6.85
N ARG A 77 5.79 -23.32 -7.03
CA ARG A 77 4.89 -23.68 -5.93
C ARG A 77 5.53 -24.72 -5.02
N GLU A 78 6.13 -25.76 -5.59
CA GLU A 78 6.85 -26.81 -4.84
C GLU A 78 8.02 -26.23 -4.04
N GLU A 79 8.82 -25.37 -4.65
CA GLU A 79 9.93 -24.67 -3.96
C GLU A 79 9.41 -23.81 -2.80
N ARG A 80 8.31 -23.07 -3.01
CA ARG A 80 7.68 -22.26 -1.96
C ARG A 80 7.17 -23.12 -0.81
N GLU A 81 6.57 -24.27 -1.11
CA GLU A 81 6.07 -25.21 -0.09
C GLU A 81 7.23 -25.83 0.71
N GLN A 82 8.32 -26.22 0.04
CA GLN A 82 9.55 -26.70 0.70
C GLN A 82 10.17 -25.63 1.60
N GLN A 83 10.27 -24.38 1.13
CA GLN A 83 10.78 -23.27 1.93
C GLN A 83 9.87 -22.93 3.13
N ILE A 84 8.55 -23.13 3.02
CA ILE A 84 7.63 -22.96 4.14
C ILE A 84 7.85 -24.06 5.18
N GLU A 85 8.02 -25.30 4.73
CA GLU A 85 8.24 -26.44 5.62
C GLU A 85 9.59 -26.36 6.34
N LEU A 86 10.67 -26.01 5.62
CA LEU A 86 11.97 -25.76 6.23
C LEU A 86 11.88 -24.68 7.32
N ARG A 87 11.20 -23.56 7.03
CA ARG A 87 10.96 -22.49 8.03
C ARG A 87 10.15 -22.96 9.23
N ARG A 88 9.18 -23.87 9.04
CA ARG A 88 8.43 -24.46 10.16
C ARG A 88 9.31 -25.35 11.03
N GLN A 89 10.20 -26.12 10.43
CA GLN A 89 11.15 -26.98 11.14
C GLN A 89 12.16 -26.15 11.92
N GLU A 90 12.77 -25.14 11.30
CA GLU A 90 13.67 -24.17 11.95
C GLU A 90 12.97 -23.48 13.12
N GLN A 91 11.71 -23.07 12.91
CA GLN A 91 10.91 -22.44 13.96
C GLN A 91 10.60 -23.40 15.12
N ALA A 92 10.26 -24.65 14.84
CA ALA A 92 10.00 -25.66 15.85
C ALA A 92 11.27 -25.97 16.67
N ALA A 93 12.42 -26.09 15.99
CA ALA A 93 13.72 -26.27 16.64
C ALA A 93 14.03 -25.07 17.56
N TRP A 94 13.92 -23.85 17.05
CA TRP A 94 14.12 -22.63 17.82
C TRP A 94 13.22 -22.56 19.07
N LEU A 95 11.94 -22.93 18.95
CA LEU A 95 10.99 -22.96 20.07
C LEU A 95 11.40 -23.95 21.17
N THR A 96 12.07 -25.04 20.80
CA THR A 96 12.51 -26.09 21.73
C THR A 96 13.70 -25.62 22.58
N GLU A 97 14.52 -24.72 22.02
CA GLU A 97 15.66 -24.11 22.71
C GLU A 97 15.26 -22.97 23.66
N GLN A 98 14.03 -22.45 23.55
CA GLN A 98 13.58 -21.33 24.36
C GLN A 98 13.14 -21.79 25.77
N PRO A 99 13.48 -21.02 26.82
CA PRO A 99 13.05 -21.36 28.18
C PRO A 99 11.53 -21.21 28.35
N ALA A 100 10.97 -21.98 29.27
CA ALA A 100 9.57 -21.85 29.69
C ALA A 100 9.27 -20.43 30.22
N ARG A 101 8.04 -19.96 30.01
CA ARG A 101 7.64 -18.58 30.34
C ARG A 101 6.35 -18.54 31.15
N LYS A 102 6.27 -17.56 32.05
CA LYS A 102 5.05 -17.26 32.80
C LYS A 102 4.09 -16.41 31.96
N CYS A 103 2.89 -16.92 31.69
CA CYS A 103 1.85 -16.16 30.99
C CYS A 103 1.36 -15.00 31.85
N ILE A 104 1.30 -13.77 31.32
CA ILE A 104 0.85 -12.59 32.08
C ILE A 104 -0.65 -12.62 32.44
N ALA A 105 -1.43 -13.49 31.79
CA ALA A 105 -2.88 -13.53 31.94
C ALA A 105 -3.37 -14.61 32.91
N CYS A 106 -2.83 -15.83 32.80
CA CYS A 106 -3.18 -16.94 33.69
C CYS A 106 -2.11 -17.22 34.77
N HIS A 107 -0.97 -16.52 34.72
CA HIS A 107 0.16 -16.67 35.64
C HIS A 107 0.78 -18.07 35.72
N GLN A 108 0.42 -19.00 34.83
CA GLN A 108 1.04 -20.32 34.71
C GLN A 108 2.35 -20.25 33.91
N ILE A 109 3.33 -21.04 34.33
CA ILE A 109 4.56 -21.30 33.56
C ILE A 109 4.22 -22.35 32.49
N LYS A 110 4.58 -22.08 31.24
CA LYS A 110 4.32 -22.96 30.09
C LYS A 110 5.52 -22.98 29.16
N ASP A 111 5.60 -24.01 28.34
CA ASP A 111 6.66 -24.14 27.33
C ASP A 111 6.58 -23.02 26.30
N ALA A 112 7.72 -22.68 25.69
CA ALA A 112 7.78 -21.63 24.68
C ALA A 112 6.84 -21.88 23.49
N ALA A 113 6.63 -23.14 23.11
CA ALA A 113 5.69 -23.55 22.07
C ALA A 113 4.23 -23.19 22.38
N ASP A 114 3.87 -22.99 23.65
CA ASP A 114 2.55 -22.50 24.06
C ASP A 114 2.38 -20.99 23.86
N PHE A 115 3.43 -20.27 23.48
CA PHE A 115 3.37 -18.86 23.12
C PHE A 115 3.50 -18.73 21.60
N GLY A 116 2.59 -17.99 20.95
CA GLY A 116 2.80 -17.58 19.55
C GLY A 116 3.91 -16.54 19.44
N TYR A 117 4.26 -16.12 18.23
CA TYR A 117 5.22 -15.04 17.98
C TYR A 117 4.50 -13.82 17.40
N SER A 118 4.86 -12.61 17.85
CA SER A 118 4.25 -11.36 17.34
C SER A 118 5.06 -10.70 16.24
N GLU A 119 6.37 -10.57 16.45
CA GLU A 119 7.23 -9.67 15.69
C GLU A 119 8.66 -10.23 15.69
N LEU A 120 9.41 -9.92 14.64
CA LEU A 120 10.87 -10.08 14.63
C LEU A 120 11.48 -8.85 15.30
N ILE A 121 12.40 -9.04 16.24
CA ILE A 121 13.11 -7.96 16.92
C ILE A 121 14.62 -8.18 16.73
N PRO A 122 15.39 -7.12 16.43
CA PRO A 122 16.83 -7.23 16.36
C PRO A 122 17.41 -7.59 17.74
N ASP A 123 18.28 -8.59 17.78
CA ASP A 123 19.12 -8.91 18.93
C ASP A 123 20.23 -7.84 19.09
N PRO A 124 20.98 -7.84 20.20
CA PRO A 124 22.10 -6.90 20.40
C PRO A 124 23.21 -6.98 19.34
N ARG A 125 23.26 -8.04 18.53
CA ARG A 125 24.21 -8.24 17.42
C ARG A 125 23.62 -7.77 16.07
N GLY A 126 22.37 -7.30 16.05
CA GLY A 126 21.65 -6.84 14.87
C GLY A 126 20.89 -7.94 14.10
N ASN A 127 20.88 -9.18 14.57
CA ASN A 127 20.13 -10.27 13.93
C ASN A 127 18.66 -10.21 14.31
N TRP A 128 17.76 -10.39 13.34
CA TRP A 128 16.32 -10.36 13.59
C TRP A 128 15.82 -11.71 14.08
N GLY A 129 15.42 -11.79 15.34
CA GLY A 129 14.88 -13.01 15.96
C GLY A 129 13.40 -12.89 16.32
N PRO A 130 12.63 -13.99 16.34
CA PRO A 130 11.23 -13.95 16.73
C PRO A 130 11.06 -13.64 18.22
N ARG A 131 10.09 -12.79 18.56
CA ARG A 131 9.66 -12.55 19.94
C ARG A 131 8.35 -13.27 20.25
N LEU A 132 8.41 -14.14 21.25
CA LEU A 132 7.24 -14.80 21.82
C LEU A 132 6.30 -13.79 22.49
N HIS A 133 5.00 -13.97 22.28
CA HIS A 133 3.94 -13.22 22.97
C HIS A 133 4.09 -13.29 24.50
N GLN A 134 3.54 -12.30 25.21
CA GLN A 134 3.49 -12.31 26.68
C GLN A 134 2.35 -13.20 27.24
N ARG A 135 1.39 -13.57 26.39
CA ARG A 135 0.24 -14.43 26.72
C ARG A 135 0.40 -15.77 25.99
N CYS A 136 0.08 -16.88 26.65
CA CYS A 136 0.00 -18.18 25.97
C CYS A 136 -1.10 -18.16 24.90
N LYS A 137 -1.04 -19.05 23.90
CA LYS A 137 -1.95 -19.14 22.75
C LYS A 137 -3.42 -19.07 23.17
N THR A 138 -3.82 -19.83 24.19
CA THR A 138 -5.20 -19.82 24.71
C THR A 138 -5.61 -18.46 25.29
N CYS A 139 -4.76 -17.87 26.14
CA CYS A 139 -5.05 -16.56 26.74
C CYS A 139 -4.95 -15.42 25.72
N HIS A 140 -4.07 -15.55 24.73
CA HIS A 140 -3.94 -14.61 23.63
C HIS A 140 -5.19 -14.66 22.74
N LYS A 141 -5.69 -15.85 22.42
CA LYS A 141 -6.97 -16.01 21.70
C LYS A 141 -8.13 -15.38 22.47
N LYS A 142 -8.28 -15.67 23.78
CA LYS A 142 -9.30 -15.00 24.61
C LYS A 142 -9.15 -13.48 24.63
N TYR A 143 -7.91 -12.98 24.68
CA TYR A 143 -7.62 -11.55 24.59
C TYR A 143 -8.02 -10.99 23.22
N GLN A 144 -7.67 -11.67 22.12
CA GLN A 144 -8.08 -11.30 20.77
C GLN A 144 -9.60 -11.27 20.69
N ASP A 145 -10.29 -12.35 21.08
CA ASP A 145 -11.75 -12.47 21.07
C ASP A 145 -12.44 -11.34 21.85
N LYS A 146 -11.91 -10.97 23.04
CA LYS A 146 -12.41 -9.84 23.84
C LYS A 146 -12.17 -8.48 23.17
N ASN A 147 -11.10 -8.36 22.38
CA ASN A 147 -10.74 -7.14 21.66
C ASN A 147 -11.13 -7.21 20.18
N LEU A 148 -11.91 -8.22 19.76
CA LEU A 148 -12.42 -8.28 18.41
C LEU A 148 -13.37 -7.12 18.24
N ILE A 149 -13.06 -6.31 17.23
CA ILE A 149 -13.88 -5.16 16.89
C ILE A 149 -14.98 -5.69 15.98
N PRO A 150 -16.25 -5.63 16.41
CA PRO A 150 -17.35 -6.17 15.62
C PRO A 150 -17.54 -5.35 14.35
N CYS A 151 -18.19 -5.97 13.35
CA CYS A 151 -18.56 -5.28 12.13
C CYS A 151 -19.45 -4.09 12.42
N VAL A 152 -19.11 -2.94 11.84
CA VAL A 152 -19.91 -1.73 12.01
C VAL A 152 -21.30 -1.85 11.40
N LEU A 153 -21.53 -2.80 10.48
CA LEU A 153 -22.84 -3.07 9.89
C LEU A 153 -23.54 -4.29 10.51
N CYS A 154 -22.84 -5.43 10.58
CA CYS A 154 -23.42 -6.73 10.90
C CYS A 154 -23.21 -7.16 12.36
N SER A 155 -22.39 -6.43 13.13
CA SER A 155 -21.89 -6.79 14.47
C SER A 155 -21.16 -8.14 14.62
N GLN A 156 -21.02 -8.93 13.55
CA GLN A 156 -20.27 -10.19 13.61
C GLN A 156 -18.78 -9.93 13.83
N ALA A 157 -18.12 -10.91 14.46
CA ALA A 157 -16.68 -10.90 14.70
C ALA A 157 -15.89 -10.94 13.38
N ILE A 158 -14.86 -10.11 13.29
CA ILE A 158 -14.16 -9.83 12.05
C ILE A 158 -12.81 -10.53 11.98
N LYS A 159 -12.46 -11.02 10.80
CA LYS A 159 -11.15 -11.62 10.50
C LYS A 159 -10.18 -10.67 9.79
N SER A 160 -10.66 -9.70 9.02
CA SER A 160 -9.80 -8.71 8.36
C SER A 160 -10.41 -7.30 8.40
N PRO A 161 -9.69 -6.29 8.91
CA PRO A 161 -10.13 -4.91 8.81
C PRO A 161 -10.03 -4.40 7.37
N MET A 162 -10.91 -3.47 7.00
CA MET A 162 -10.76 -2.64 5.83
C MET A 162 -9.65 -1.63 6.13
N GLY A 163 -8.50 -1.81 5.49
CA GLY A 163 -7.33 -0.93 5.61
C GLY A 163 -7.44 0.32 4.73
N TYR A 164 -8.34 0.31 3.76
CA TYR A 164 -8.53 1.42 2.83
C TYR A 164 -10.01 1.65 2.53
N PHE A 165 -10.44 2.90 2.49
CA PHE A 165 -11.77 3.28 2.03
C PHE A 165 -11.62 4.46 1.08
N ASP A 166 -12.08 4.35 -0.17
CA ASP A 166 -12.06 5.47 -1.13
C ASP A 166 -10.69 6.21 -1.21
N GLY A 167 -9.59 5.46 -1.24
CA GLY A 167 -8.23 6.01 -1.25
C GLY A 167 -7.67 6.45 0.11
N TYR A 168 -8.50 6.60 1.14
CA TYR A 168 -8.06 6.80 2.53
C TYR A 168 -7.37 5.56 3.08
N ARG A 169 -6.15 5.72 3.56
CA ARG A 169 -5.46 4.72 4.36
C ARG A 169 -6.01 4.75 5.80
N LEU A 170 -6.77 3.73 6.18
CA LEU A 170 -7.31 3.54 7.53
C LEU A 170 -6.31 2.84 8.47
N ASP A 171 -5.05 2.73 8.07
CA ASP A 171 -3.95 2.19 8.87
C ASP A 171 -3.49 3.19 9.93
N GLY A 172 -3.19 2.67 11.12
CA GLY A 172 -2.49 3.43 12.15
C GLY A 172 -3.40 3.74 13.32
N GLY A 173 -2.93 3.38 14.51
CA GLY A 173 -3.60 3.67 15.77
C GLY A 173 -4.85 2.85 16.06
N GLY A 174 -5.73 2.56 15.11
CA GLY A 174 -7.05 1.95 15.41
C GLY A 174 -8.23 2.55 14.63
N THR A 175 -7.97 3.42 13.64
CA THR A 175 -8.98 4.03 12.75
C THR A 175 -9.61 3.06 11.76
N ARG A 176 -9.02 1.87 11.60
CA ARG A 176 -9.54 0.79 10.76
C ARG A 176 -11.05 0.62 10.94
N ILE A 177 -11.75 0.55 9.82
CA ILE A 177 -13.15 0.16 9.78
C ILE A 177 -13.15 -1.36 9.65
N PHE A 178 -13.87 -2.02 10.55
CA PHE A 178 -13.94 -3.46 10.57
C PHE A 178 -15.24 -3.86 9.84
N LEU A 179 -15.10 -4.61 8.73
CA LEU A 179 -16.22 -5.23 7.99
C LEU A 179 -16.06 -6.75 7.97
N CYS A 180 -17.15 -7.50 8.17
CA CYS A 180 -17.11 -8.95 8.41
C CYS A 180 -16.93 -9.79 7.12
N CYS A 181 -17.43 -9.29 5.99
CA CYS A 181 -17.45 -9.99 4.70
C CYS A 181 -17.52 -8.98 3.53
N LYS A 182 -17.41 -9.48 2.29
CA LYS A 182 -17.55 -8.67 1.07
C LYS A 182 -18.90 -7.98 0.98
N ASP A 183 -19.99 -8.66 1.37
CA ASP A 183 -21.32 -8.05 1.35
C ASP A 183 -21.40 -6.85 2.30
N CYS A 184 -20.75 -6.91 3.47
CA CYS A 184 -20.68 -5.75 4.37
C CYS A 184 -19.79 -4.64 3.82
N GLU A 185 -18.77 -4.97 3.05
CA GLU A 185 -17.96 -4.00 2.32
C GLU A 185 -18.80 -3.26 1.26
N GLU A 186 -19.48 -4.01 0.39
CA GLU A 186 -20.37 -3.44 -0.63
C GLU A 186 -21.49 -2.60 0.00
N ASN A 187 -22.15 -3.11 1.05
CA ASN A 187 -23.17 -2.36 1.78
C ASN A 187 -22.62 -1.11 2.47
N PHE A 188 -21.36 -1.13 2.94
CA PHE A 188 -20.72 0.04 3.53
C PHE A 188 -20.48 1.12 2.47
N TYR A 189 -20.00 0.74 1.28
CA TYR A 189 -19.83 1.66 0.15
C TYR A 189 -21.16 2.20 -0.39
N ALA A 190 -22.25 1.45 -0.25
CA ALA A 190 -23.59 1.89 -0.65
C ALA A 190 -24.26 2.85 0.36
N LEU A 191 -23.68 3.06 1.54
CA LEU A 191 -24.24 3.96 2.54
C LEU A 191 -24.19 5.43 2.06
N PRO A 192 -25.17 6.26 2.45
CA PRO A 192 -25.05 7.71 2.29
C PRO A 192 -23.79 8.25 2.98
N MET A 193 -23.12 9.23 2.37
CA MET A 193 -21.84 9.78 2.85
C MET A 193 -21.85 10.18 4.33
N HIS A 194 -22.94 10.79 4.82
CA HIS A 194 -23.06 11.18 6.23
C HIS A 194 -23.03 9.98 7.21
N LYS A 195 -23.49 8.80 6.80
CA LYS A 195 -23.41 7.56 7.60
C LYS A 195 -21.99 6.98 7.61
N ILE A 196 -21.31 7.02 6.47
CA ILE A 196 -19.90 6.62 6.35
C ILE A 196 -19.05 7.52 7.27
N GLN A 197 -19.24 8.85 7.18
CA GLN A 197 -18.58 9.83 8.05
C GLN A 197 -18.84 9.56 9.52
N PHE A 198 -20.07 9.18 9.90
CA PHE A 198 -20.39 8.79 11.27
C PHE A 198 -19.55 7.60 11.75
N TYR A 199 -19.42 6.53 10.95
CA TYR A 199 -18.62 5.37 11.33
C TYR A 199 -17.13 5.68 11.42
N ILE A 200 -16.59 6.43 10.45
CA ILE A 200 -15.20 6.90 10.49
C ILE A 200 -14.97 7.72 11.77
N ARG A 201 -15.85 8.70 12.05
CA ARG A 201 -15.76 9.53 13.25
C ARG A 201 -15.88 8.74 14.55
N ALA A 202 -16.74 7.73 14.60
CA ALA A 202 -16.84 6.85 15.76
C ALA A 202 -15.52 6.10 16.01
N ARG A 203 -14.89 5.57 14.95
CA ARG A 203 -13.56 4.91 15.06
C ARG A 203 -12.47 5.87 15.47
N VAL A 204 -12.48 7.08 14.90
CA VAL A 204 -11.59 8.17 15.29
C VAL A 204 -11.70 8.46 16.77
N ASN A 205 -12.92 8.70 17.27
CA ASN A 205 -13.16 9.05 18.67
C ASN A 205 -12.75 7.92 19.63
N LEU A 206 -12.94 6.66 19.25
CA LEU A 206 -12.48 5.51 20.04
C LEU A 206 -10.97 5.45 20.16
N LEU A 207 -10.26 5.76 19.07
CA LEU A 207 -8.81 5.77 19.05
C LEU A 207 -8.22 6.99 19.74
N PHE A 208 -8.89 8.12 19.57
CA PHE A 208 -8.50 9.43 20.04
C PHE A 208 -9.52 9.91 21.07
N PRO A 209 -9.63 9.22 22.23
CA PRO A 209 -10.60 9.57 23.24
C PRO A 209 -10.27 10.92 23.85
N TYR A 210 -11.31 11.64 24.24
CA TYR A 210 -11.21 12.85 25.06
C TYR A 210 -10.79 12.49 26.50
N PRO A 211 -9.99 13.32 27.19
CA PRO A 211 -9.34 14.54 26.73
C PRO A 211 -8.12 14.30 25.84
N GLN A 212 -7.83 15.26 24.97
CA GLN A 212 -6.70 15.19 24.05
C GLN A 212 -5.78 16.38 24.23
N VAL A 213 -4.52 16.18 23.86
CA VAL A 213 -3.51 17.23 23.91
C VAL A 213 -2.66 17.24 22.65
N VAL A 214 -2.24 18.44 22.26
CA VAL A 214 -1.09 18.65 21.39
C VAL A 214 0.14 18.69 22.29
N TYR A 215 1.13 17.86 21.99
CA TYR A 215 2.38 17.81 22.74
C TYR A 215 3.57 18.05 21.82
N ALA A 216 4.64 18.58 22.40
CA ALA A 216 5.94 18.67 21.78
C ALA A 216 6.93 17.71 22.46
N GLU A 217 7.82 17.11 21.68
CA GLU A 217 9.08 16.57 22.19
C GLU A 217 10.16 17.64 21.98
N VAL A 218 10.78 18.04 23.09
CA VAL A 218 11.66 19.20 23.20
C VAL A 218 13.08 18.73 23.50
N ASP A 219 14.04 19.35 22.85
CA ASP A 219 15.45 19.17 23.13
C ASP A 219 15.78 19.63 24.56
N PRO A 220 16.31 18.76 25.44
CA PRO A 220 16.60 19.14 26.81
C PRO A 220 17.74 20.17 26.94
N LEU A 221 18.56 20.34 25.89
CA LEU A 221 19.72 21.25 25.91
C LEU A 221 19.38 22.58 25.22
N THR A 222 18.78 22.52 24.04
CA THR A 222 18.50 23.74 23.25
C THR A 222 17.09 24.29 23.47
N HIS A 223 16.22 23.54 24.13
CA HIS A 223 14.78 23.83 24.28
C HIS A 223 14.02 24.00 22.96
N GLN A 224 14.61 23.58 21.84
CA GLN A 224 13.95 23.57 20.53
C GLN A 224 12.92 22.44 20.46
N ILE A 225 11.81 22.68 19.77
CA ILE A 225 10.76 21.69 19.54
C ILE A 225 11.14 20.86 18.31
N ARG A 226 11.35 19.57 18.51
CA ARG A 226 11.83 18.65 17.46
C ARG A 226 10.72 17.82 16.84
N TYR A 227 9.59 17.72 17.52
CA TYR A 227 8.43 16.98 17.06
C TYR A 227 7.18 17.54 17.74
N ILE A 228 6.09 17.66 16.97
CA ILE A 228 4.77 18.01 17.46
C ILE A 228 3.84 16.86 17.11
N GLY A 229 3.05 16.42 18.08
CA GLY A 229 2.07 15.37 17.86
C GLY A 229 0.81 15.57 18.70
N ARG A 230 -0.14 14.69 18.50
CA ARG A 230 -1.43 14.68 19.22
C ARG A 230 -1.68 13.33 19.87
N THR A 231 -2.25 13.32 21.07
CA THR A 231 -2.58 12.07 21.78
C THR A 231 -3.61 12.29 22.89
N GLY A 232 -4.37 11.24 23.23
CA GLY A 232 -5.16 11.19 24.47
C GLY A 232 -4.37 10.71 25.69
N HIS A 233 -3.12 10.24 25.50
CA HIS A 233 -2.31 9.65 26.56
C HIS A 233 -0.85 10.11 26.48
N ALA A 234 -0.60 11.39 26.79
CA ALA A 234 0.71 12.05 26.64
C ALA A 234 1.87 11.26 27.27
N LYS A 235 1.75 10.87 28.54
CA LYS A 235 2.78 10.09 29.26
C LYS A 235 3.11 8.75 28.59
N ARG A 236 2.09 8.03 28.12
CA ARG A 236 2.27 6.77 27.40
C ARG A 236 2.98 7.02 26.08
N ARG A 237 2.55 8.06 25.36
CA ARG A 237 3.12 8.41 24.06
C ARG A 237 4.57 8.86 24.16
N HIS A 238 4.92 9.64 25.17
CA HIS A 238 6.30 9.98 25.49
C HIS A 238 7.14 8.72 25.76
N SER A 239 6.59 7.80 26.56
CA SER A 239 7.24 6.52 26.85
C SER A 239 7.41 5.64 25.59
N GLU A 240 6.48 5.72 24.63
CA GLU A 240 6.62 5.09 23.32
C GLU A 240 7.77 5.71 22.51
N HIS A 241 7.86 7.04 22.45
CA HIS A 241 8.98 7.72 21.79
C HIS A 241 10.33 7.28 22.38
N LYS A 242 10.44 7.23 23.72
CA LYS A 242 11.65 6.77 24.42
C LYS A 242 12.00 5.30 24.18
N ARG A 243 11.01 4.42 24.09
CA ARG A 243 11.25 3.00 23.76
C ARG A 243 11.69 2.82 22.31
N ASN A 244 11.12 3.60 21.40
CA ASN A 244 11.41 3.50 19.97
C ASN A 244 12.82 3.98 19.62
N ILE A 245 13.52 4.69 20.52
CA ILE A 245 14.94 5.09 20.34
C ILE A 245 15.83 3.88 20.02
N HIS A 246 15.52 2.71 20.56
CA HIS A 246 16.30 1.49 20.34
C HIS A 246 16.02 0.81 18.99
N GLN A 247 14.90 1.14 18.34
CA GLN A 247 14.48 0.54 17.08
C GLN A 247 14.99 1.30 15.86
N VAL A 248 15.50 2.51 16.08
CA VAL A 248 16.07 3.35 15.02
C VAL A 248 17.51 2.91 14.83
N GLN A 249 17.75 2.08 13.82
CA GLN A 249 19.08 2.13 13.19
C GLN A 249 19.24 3.53 12.58
N PRO A 250 20.42 4.17 12.69
CA PRO A 250 20.67 5.44 12.01
C PRO A 250 20.24 5.27 10.56
N LEU A 251 19.20 5.99 10.15
CA LEU A 251 18.86 6.08 8.75
C LEU A 251 19.95 6.96 8.14
N LEU A 252 21.11 6.35 7.88
CA LEU A 252 22.22 6.86 7.09
C LEU A 252 21.86 6.97 5.60
N ARG A 253 20.56 6.82 5.25
CA ARG A 253 20.09 7.27 3.95
C ARG A 253 20.06 8.78 3.99
N HIS A 254 21.19 9.37 3.60
CA HIS A 254 21.17 10.58 2.80
C HIS A 254 20.00 10.42 1.81
N PHE A 255 18.95 11.22 1.98
CA PHE A 255 18.01 11.36 0.89
C PHE A 255 18.84 11.86 -0.29
N ASP A 256 18.73 11.20 -1.44
CA ASP A 256 19.37 11.65 -2.68
C ASP A 256 18.85 13.07 -2.97
N HIS A 257 19.63 14.07 -2.57
CA HIS A 257 19.31 15.48 -2.72
C HIS A 257 19.73 15.91 -4.13
N GLU A 258 18.82 15.73 -5.10
CA GLU A 258 18.95 16.36 -6.43
C GLU A 258 18.71 17.89 -6.40
N THR A 259 18.52 18.50 -5.23
CA THR A 259 18.34 19.95 -5.10
C THR A 259 19.41 20.53 -4.18
N GLU A 260 20.32 21.33 -4.76
CA GLU A 260 21.45 22.01 -4.11
C GLU A 260 21.07 22.94 -2.93
N GLU A 261 19.78 23.24 -2.75
CA GLU A 261 19.26 24.13 -1.69
C GLU A 261 19.30 23.54 -0.26
N TYR A 262 19.72 22.28 -0.08
CA TYR A 262 19.47 21.52 1.17
C TYR A 262 20.75 21.02 1.89
N THR A 263 21.95 21.39 1.47
CA THR A 263 23.22 20.83 2.00
C THR A 263 23.60 21.31 3.40
N ASP A 264 23.07 22.44 3.87
CA ASP A 264 23.60 23.11 5.06
C ASP A 264 22.75 22.92 6.33
N MET A 265 21.65 22.16 6.28
CA MET A 265 20.81 21.96 7.46
C MET A 265 20.85 20.52 7.97
N PRO A 266 21.27 20.30 9.24
CA PRO A 266 21.32 18.98 9.84
C PRO A 266 19.89 18.52 10.12
N TRP A 267 19.24 17.97 9.11
CA TRP A 267 17.93 17.33 9.23
C TRP A 267 18.09 15.98 9.91
N THR A 268 18.39 16.00 11.21
CA THR A 268 18.26 14.81 12.03
C THR A 268 16.77 14.53 12.16
N SER A 269 16.29 13.54 11.43
CA SER A 269 14.95 12.98 11.64
C SER A 269 14.71 12.78 13.15
N ARG A 270 13.45 12.82 13.61
CA ARG A 270 13.13 12.55 15.04
C ARG A 270 13.89 11.33 15.58
N ALA A 271 14.02 10.33 14.72
CA ALA A 271 14.73 9.08 14.96
C ALA A 271 16.23 9.31 15.25
N ASN A 272 16.93 10.05 14.38
CA ASN A 272 18.36 10.37 14.52
C ASN A 272 18.62 11.28 15.73
N TRP A 273 17.81 12.32 15.92
CA TRP A 273 17.93 13.23 17.08
C TRP A 273 17.78 12.48 18.41
N MET A 274 16.79 11.60 18.51
CA MET A 274 16.57 10.78 19.71
C MET A 274 17.74 9.82 19.98
N PHE A 275 18.36 9.27 18.93
CA PHE A 275 19.56 8.45 19.05
C PHE A 275 20.75 9.26 19.59
N GLU A 276 20.96 10.48 19.08
CA GLU A 276 22.02 11.39 19.56
C GLU A 276 21.84 11.76 21.04
N LEU A 277 20.63 12.12 21.47
CA LEU A 277 20.34 12.38 22.88
C LEU A 277 20.72 11.20 23.75
N LYS A 278 20.41 9.98 23.30
CA LYS A 278 20.76 8.76 24.03
C LYS A 278 22.28 8.55 24.11
N GLN A 279 23.04 8.81 23.04
CA GLN A 279 24.51 8.74 23.08
C GLN A 279 25.10 9.73 24.09
N GLN A 280 24.42 10.86 24.32
CA GLN A 280 24.79 11.87 25.31
C GLN A 280 24.25 11.57 26.73
N GLY A 281 23.55 10.45 26.93
CA GLY A 281 22.91 10.12 28.21
C GLY A 281 21.76 11.07 28.57
N LYS A 282 21.09 11.65 27.59
CA LYS A 282 19.96 12.57 27.73
C LYS A 282 18.66 11.94 27.24
N GLU A 283 17.54 12.49 27.70
CA GLU A 283 16.19 12.13 27.25
C GLU A 283 15.46 13.38 26.72
N PRO A 284 14.56 13.23 25.74
CA PRO A 284 13.69 14.32 25.32
C PRO A 284 12.77 14.76 26.47
N LEU A 285 12.35 16.02 26.45
CA LEU A 285 11.32 16.54 27.35
C LEU A 285 9.98 16.60 26.63
N GLN A 286 8.91 16.08 27.23
CA GLN A 286 7.57 16.29 26.71
C GLN A 286 6.95 17.56 27.30
N ARG A 287 6.41 18.43 26.44
CA ARG A 287 5.63 19.60 26.84
C ARG A 287 4.22 19.51 26.26
N ILE A 288 3.21 19.80 27.07
CA ILE A 288 1.85 20.00 26.56
C ILE A 288 1.75 21.43 26.03
N LEU A 289 1.36 21.55 24.76
CA LEU A 289 1.24 22.82 24.06
C LEU A 289 -0.20 23.36 24.14
N LEU A 290 -1.17 22.48 23.91
CA LEU A 290 -2.59 22.82 23.83
C LEU A 290 -3.43 21.66 24.36
N ASP A 291 -4.43 21.97 25.18
CA ASP A 291 -5.53 21.05 25.49
C ASP A 291 -6.60 21.17 24.40
N LEU A 292 -7.07 20.01 23.91
CA LEU A 292 -8.08 19.95 22.86
C LEU A 292 -9.40 19.46 23.48
N PRO A 293 -10.38 20.36 23.67
CA PRO A 293 -11.66 20.03 24.30
C PRO A 293 -12.51 19.08 23.44
N THR A 294 -12.25 19.04 22.13
CA THR A 294 -13.00 18.25 21.16
C THR A 294 -12.03 17.43 20.33
N PRO A 295 -12.30 16.15 20.03
CA PRO A 295 -11.52 15.42 19.06
C PRO A 295 -11.71 16.07 17.68
N ALA A 296 -10.77 16.92 17.26
CA ALA A 296 -10.72 17.41 15.90
C ALA A 296 -10.53 16.23 14.94
N TYR A 297 -11.03 16.34 13.70
CA TYR A 297 -10.92 15.29 12.69
C TYR A 297 -9.45 14.85 12.53
N ILE A 298 -9.19 13.54 12.48
CA ILE A 298 -7.83 12.98 12.32
C ILE A 298 -7.10 13.52 11.09
N ILE A 299 -7.85 13.93 10.07
CA ILE A 299 -7.30 14.41 8.81
C ILE A 299 -6.64 15.80 8.99
N GLU A 300 -6.83 16.45 10.15
CA GLU A 300 -5.96 17.54 10.57
C GLU A 300 -4.60 16.98 10.99
N TYR A 301 -3.75 16.77 9.97
CA TYR A 301 -2.36 16.33 10.12
C TYR A 301 -1.60 17.20 11.13
N GLU A 302 -0.50 16.64 11.66
CA GLU A 302 0.50 17.35 12.49
C GLU A 302 0.89 18.72 11.91
N GLN A 303 0.79 18.85 10.58
CA GLN A 303 0.91 20.08 9.80
C GLN A 303 0.15 21.29 10.37
N ARG A 304 -1.13 21.16 10.75
CA ARG A 304 -1.89 22.32 11.29
C ARG A 304 -1.21 22.89 12.53
N TYR A 305 -0.77 22.02 13.42
CA TYR A 305 -0.11 22.41 14.65
C TYR A 305 1.30 22.94 14.38
N ILE A 306 1.99 22.42 13.36
CA ILE A 306 3.26 22.97 12.87
C ILE A 306 3.05 24.40 12.35
N LEU A 307 2.05 24.65 11.50
CA LEU A 307 1.70 25.98 10.99
C LEU A 307 1.37 26.94 12.13
N HIS A 308 0.51 26.52 13.07
CA HIS A 308 0.22 27.32 14.26
C HIS A 308 1.49 27.63 15.07
N SER A 309 2.37 26.65 15.26
CA SER A 309 3.63 26.83 15.99
C SER A 309 4.56 27.85 15.31
N ILE A 310 4.63 27.83 13.98
CA ILE A 310 5.37 28.83 13.19
C ILE A 310 4.76 30.22 13.38
N GLN A 311 3.42 30.32 13.34
CA GLN A 311 2.69 31.57 13.53
C GLN A 311 2.95 32.17 14.92
N GLN A 312 3.01 31.33 15.96
CA GLN A 312 3.33 31.74 17.33
C GLN A 312 4.83 31.99 17.57
N GLY A 313 5.70 31.77 16.56
CA GLY A 313 7.14 31.95 16.68
C GLY A 313 7.84 30.92 17.56
N TRP A 314 7.26 29.73 17.72
CA TRP A 314 7.90 28.66 18.50
C TRP A 314 9.17 28.15 17.81
N PRO A 315 10.20 27.75 18.57
CA PRO A 315 11.48 27.30 18.02
C PRO A 315 11.40 25.85 17.52
N ILE A 316 10.56 25.61 16.50
CA ILE A 316 10.36 24.28 15.93
C ILE A 316 11.42 23.97 14.85
N LEU A 317 11.78 22.69 14.71
CA LEU A 317 12.77 22.21 13.74
C LEU A 317 12.16 21.25 12.71
N ASN A 318 10.85 21.30 12.55
CA ASN A 318 10.14 20.58 11.50
C ASN A 318 10.54 21.12 10.12
N HIS A 319 10.44 20.27 9.09
CA HIS A 319 10.81 20.59 7.71
C HIS A 319 10.19 21.92 7.24
N GLU A 320 8.92 22.12 7.57
CA GLU A 320 8.13 23.28 7.17
C GLU A 320 8.60 24.59 7.78
N ALA A 321 9.19 24.55 8.97
CA ALA A 321 9.63 25.74 9.70
C ALA A 321 10.85 26.42 9.06
N VAL A 322 11.65 25.63 8.37
CA VAL A 322 12.88 26.06 7.71
C VAL A 322 12.62 26.66 6.34
N LEU A 323 11.48 26.32 5.72
CA LEU A 323 11.07 26.92 4.46
C LEU A 323 10.74 28.40 4.70
N THR A 324 11.72 29.29 4.51
CA THR A 324 11.61 30.74 4.79
C THR A 324 10.36 31.35 4.17
N SER A 325 10.05 30.98 2.92
CA SER A 325 8.86 31.47 2.21
C SER A 325 7.55 31.04 2.90
N LEU A 326 7.44 29.77 3.31
CA LEU A 326 6.28 29.27 4.06
C LEU A 326 6.21 29.94 5.43
N SER A 327 7.32 29.99 6.16
CA SER A 327 7.38 30.61 7.49
C SER A 327 6.99 32.08 7.46
N GLN A 328 7.41 32.84 6.45
CA GLN A 328 6.97 34.22 6.25
C GLN A 328 5.49 34.30 5.91
N LYS A 329 4.99 33.45 4.98
CA LYS A 329 3.57 33.38 4.61
C LYS A 329 2.69 33.10 5.83
N VAL A 330 3.10 32.16 6.68
CA VAL A 330 2.36 31.76 7.89
C VAL A 330 2.35 32.88 8.93
N LYS A 331 3.50 33.54 9.15
CA LYS A 331 3.61 34.65 10.11
C LYS A 331 2.82 35.89 9.67
N SER A 332 2.66 36.12 8.37
CA SER A 332 1.86 37.22 7.84
C SER A 332 0.37 36.90 7.70
N ALA A 333 -0.04 35.63 7.89
CA ALA A 333 -1.42 35.22 7.79
C ALA A 333 -2.25 35.70 8.99
N SER A 334 -3.43 36.25 8.71
CA SER A 334 -4.45 36.59 9.71
C SER A 334 -5.35 35.41 10.08
N ILE A 335 -5.03 34.20 9.59
CA ILE A 335 -5.81 32.98 9.80
C ILE A 335 -5.44 32.38 11.15
N ASP A 336 -6.42 32.07 12.00
CA ASP A 336 -6.20 31.19 13.14
C ASP A 336 -6.19 29.74 12.65
N PHE A 337 -5.00 29.17 12.47
CA PHE A 337 -4.83 27.80 11.98
C PHE A 337 -5.52 26.74 12.86
N LEU A 338 -5.78 27.02 14.15
CA LEU A 338 -6.48 26.08 15.03
C LEU A 338 -8.00 26.11 14.84
N GLN A 339 -8.56 27.24 14.39
CA GLN A 339 -10.00 27.45 14.25
C GLN A 339 -10.47 27.41 12.79
N ALA A 340 -9.58 27.66 11.83
CA ALA A 340 -9.90 27.62 10.41
C ALA A 340 -10.42 26.24 10.00
N SER A 341 -11.41 26.21 9.10
CA SER A 341 -11.86 24.94 8.55
C SER A 341 -10.71 24.32 7.74
N PHE A 342 -10.63 22.99 7.74
CA PHE A 342 -9.58 22.30 7.00
C PHE A 342 -9.67 22.58 5.50
N ASP A 343 -10.90 22.68 4.98
CA ASP A 343 -11.21 22.97 3.58
C ASP A 343 -10.62 24.31 3.13
N ASP A 344 -10.81 25.34 3.95
CA ASP A 344 -10.25 26.68 3.69
C ASP A 344 -8.72 26.62 3.66
N LEU A 345 -8.12 25.93 4.61
CA LEU A 345 -6.65 25.81 4.67
C LEU A 345 -6.07 25.10 3.43
N ILE A 346 -6.80 24.16 2.85
CA ILE A 346 -6.38 23.47 1.62
C ILE A 346 -6.58 24.36 0.40
N ASN A 347 -7.75 24.99 0.28
CA ASN A 347 -8.08 25.89 -0.83
C ASN A 347 -7.09 27.06 -0.90
N ASP A 348 -6.61 27.55 0.24
CA ASP A 348 -5.62 28.61 0.35
C ASP A 348 -4.16 28.13 0.17
N GLY A 349 -3.96 26.83 -0.11
CA GLY A 349 -2.67 26.24 -0.40
C GLY A 349 -1.70 26.26 0.78
N TRP A 350 -2.18 25.98 2.00
CA TRP A 350 -1.32 25.85 3.19
C TRP A 350 -0.68 24.47 3.36
N PHE A 351 -1.08 23.51 2.52
CA PHE A 351 -0.53 22.16 2.49
C PHE A 351 0.30 21.99 1.22
N SER A 352 1.46 21.30 1.32
CA SER A 352 2.32 21.04 0.15
C SER A 352 1.61 20.14 -0.86
N LYS A 353 1.98 20.14 -2.14
CA LYS A 353 1.41 19.20 -3.13
C LYS A 353 1.50 17.74 -2.70
N ARG A 354 2.54 17.31 -1.97
CA ARG A 354 2.64 15.95 -1.40
C ARG A 354 1.66 15.72 -0.24
N GLY A 355 1.50 16.72 0.64
CA GLY A 355 0.50 16.68 1.71
C GLY A 355 -0.93 16.73 1.16
N ILE A 356 -1.13 17.52 0.09
CA ILE A 356 -2.34 17.62 -0.72
C ILE A 356 -2.54 16.36 -1.54
N GLU A 357 -1.53 15.66 -2.05
CA GLU A 357 -1.67 14.41 -2.81
C GLU A 357 -2.01 13.24 -1.88
N ALA A 358 -1.39 13.18 -0.70
CA ALA A 358 -1.84 12.32 0.38
C ALA A 358 -3.32 12.64 0.68
N PHE A 359 -3.64 13.92 0.84
CA PHE A 359 -4.98 14.40 1.15
C PHE A 359 -6.02 14.32 -0.01
N ILE A 360 -5.65 14.41 -1.28
CA ILE A 360 -6.52 14.37 -2.48
C ILE A 360 -6.76 12.91 -2.86
N ARG A 361 -5.74 12.05 -2.77
CA ARG A 361 -5.95 10.59 -2.77
C ARG A 361 -6.85 10.16 -1.62
N GLU A 362 -6.82 10.90 -0.52
CA GLU A 362 -7.75 10.77 0.58
C GLU A 362 -9.14 11.37 0.21
N ARG A 363 -9.30 12.57 -0.35
CA ARG A 363 -10.61 13.26 -0.44
C ARG A 363 -11.39 13.17 -1.74
N TYR A 364 -10.77 12.86 -2.87
CA TYR A 364 -11.45 12.83 -4.17
C TYR A 364 -11.07 11.56 -4.96
N PRO A 365 -12.04 10.72 -5.35
CA PRO A 365 -11.73 9.56 -6.18
C PRO A 365 -11.24 10.02 -7.55
N THR A 366 -10.00 9.66 -7.92
CA THR A 366 -9.60 9.64 -9.33
C THR A 366 -10.25 8.42 -10.00
N ASN A 367 -11.54 8.53 -10.33
CA ASN A 367 -12.05 7.85 -11.50
C ASN A 367 -11.81 8.79 -12.68
N LYS A 368 -10.71 8.53 -13.41
CA LYS A 368 -10.13 9.27 -14.55
C LYS A 368 -8.94 10.18 -14.20
N LEU A 369 -7.76 9.57 -14.20
CA LEU A 369 -6.66 9.98 -15.09
C LEU A 369 -6.13 8.72 -15.78
#